data_AF-A0A9P6P0D8-F1
#
_entry.id   AF-A0A9P6P0D8-F1
#
_cell.length_a   1.000
_cell.length_b   1.000
_cell.length_c   1.000
_cell.angle_alpha   90.00
_cell.angle_beta   90.00
_cell.angle_gamma   90.00
#
_symmetry.space_group_name_H-M   'P 1'
#
loop_
_entity.id
_entity.type
_entity.pdbx_description
1 polymer ?
#
loop_
_entity_poly.entity_id
_entity_poly.type
_entity_poly.pdbx_seq_one_letter_code
_entity_poly.pdbx_strand_id
1 'polypeptide(L)'
;MFTFGLFRPAASVVEGIRPLATRTGLWNGQRLFSNSATCMNDEKTPEETELKVDEAASASAEPEAEAEPIKLSRRRRRFHEWTAGAGAKFSRPSKGTTNYLGSTPFPNNPLFRPRPPLSDESRQKIYDAYKANPEISVRQLASKFYLSLKRVEAILKLKAAEEEMMANGFVLQKKFAKGMEELMGCESKVITVQEPLVDIFPSVNKPKFQRMEENATFTPKDAADVLNRKPYDELVKRAISEEEAKFNFKLPSTTESTPIVESSAKRSKFLIVDTSS
;
A
#
# COMPACT_ATOMS: atom_id res chain seq x y z
N MET A 1 -47.70 57.00 -20.49
CA MET A 1 -48.83 56.08 -20.25
C MET A 1 -48.58 54.81 -21.04
N PHE A 2 -48.06 53.76 -20.41
CA PHE A 2 -48.08 52.40 -20.95
C PHE A 2 -48.28 51.46 -19.77
N THR A 3 -49.31 50.63 -19.88
CA THR A 3 -49.95 49.86 -18.82
C THR A 3 -49.23 48.56 -18.53
N PHE A 4 -49.21 48.20 -17.24
CA PHE A 4 -48.77 46.91 -16.69
C PHE A 4 -49.52 45.73 -17.30
N GLY A 5 -48.78 44.67 -17.66
CA GLY A 5 -49.32 43.34 -17.91
C GLY A 5 -48.68 42.35 -16.93
N LEU A 6 -49.44 41.96 -15.90
CA LEU A 6 -49.10 40.88 -14.98
C LEU A 6 -49.11 39.53 -15.70
N PHE A 7 -48.06 38.74 -15.54
CA PHE A 7 -48.09 37.30 -15.82
C PHE A 7 -47.94 36.53 -14.50
N ARG A 8 -48.98 35.76 -14.17
CA ARG A 8 -49.08 34.90 -12.98
C ARG A 8 -48.63 33.49 -13.36
N PRO A 9 -47.93 32.74 -12.50
CA PRO A 9 -47.45 31.39 -12.82
C PRO A 9 -48.56 30.35 -12.66
N ALA A 10 -48.61 29.38 -13.59
CA ALA A 10 -49.45 28.19 -13.48
C ALA A 10 -48.70 27.08 -12.73
N ALA A 11 -49.39 26.51 -11.74
CA ALA A 11 -48.93 25.39 -10.94
C ALA A 11 -49.18 24.03 -11.63
N SER A 12 -48.21 23.13 -11.45
CA SER A 12 -48.30 21.66 -11.31
C SER A 12 -49.27 20.85 -12.17
N VAL A 13 -48.71 19.94 -12.98
CA VAL A 13 -49.21 18.57 -13.09
C VAL A 13 -48.01 17.62 -12.95
N VAL A 14 -48.02 16.88 -11.85
CA VAL A 14 -47.13 15.77 -11.52
C VAL A 14 -47.81 14.52 -12.06
N GLU A 15 -47.23 13.83 -13.03
CA GLU A 15 -47.67 12.50 -13.44
C GLU A 15 -46.57 11.47 -13.20
N GLY A 16 -46.98 10.42 -12.49
CA GLY A 16 -46.15 9.42 -11.84
C GLY A 16 -45.35 8.55 -12.79
N ILE A 17 -44.05 8.50 -12.54
CA ILE A 17 -43.16 7.45 -13.03
C ILE A 17 -43.42 6.21 -12.17
N ARG A 18 -43.97 5.15 -12.78
CA ARG A 18 -44.15 3.84 -12.15
C ARG A 18 -42.77 3.19 -11.93
N PRO A 19 -42.45 2.67 -10.73
CA PRO A 19 -41.22 1.92 -10.52
C PRO A 19 -41.30 0.54 -11.18
N LEU A 20 -40.29 0.19 -11.99
CA LEU A 20 -40.10 -1.18 -12.47
C LEU A 20 -39.87 -2.11 -11.27
N ALA A 21 -40.68 -3.17 -11.22
CA ALA A 21 -40.57 -4.24 -10.25
C ALA A 21 -39.19 -4.91 -10.30
N THR A 22 -38.53 -4.94 -9.14
CA THR A 22 -37.34 -5.74 -8.88
C THR A 22 -37.74 -7.21 -8.79
N ARG A 23 -37.33 -8.00 -9.78
CA ARG A 23 -37.45 -9.46 -9.76
C ARG A 23 -36.33 -10.02 -8.86
N THR A 24 -36.66 -10.29 -7.61
CA THR A 24 -35.79 -10.99 -6.66
C THR A 24 -35.64 -12.45 -7.10
N GLY A 25 -34.55 -12.73 -7.82
CA GLY A 25 -34.11 -14.09 -8.11
C GLY A 25 -33.42 -14.67 -6.88
N LEU A 26 -34.06 -15.67 -6.26
CA LEU A 26 -33.42 -16.60 -5.33
C LEU A 26 -32.22 -17.26 -6.01
N TRP A 27 -31.00 -16.89 -5.60
CA TRP A 27 -29.77 -17.60 -5.93
C TRP A 27 -29.25 -18.29 -4.68
N ASN A 28 -29.82 -19.46 -4.38
CA ASN A 28 -29.16 -20.46 -3.55
C ASN A 28 -28.03 -21.09 -4.37
N GLY A 29 -26.80 -20.69 -4.07
CA GLY A 29 -25.59 -21.30 -4.59
C GLY A 29 -24.56 -21.37 -3.49
N GLN A 30 -24.72 -22.34 -2.58
CA GLN A 30 -23.69 -22.67 -1.59
C GLN A 30 -22.41 -23.04 -2.33
N ARG A 31 -21.41 -22.14 -2.28
CA ARG A 31 -20.06 -22.43 -2.77
C ARG A 31 -19.30 -23.11 -1.64
N LEU A 32 -19.24 -24.43 -1.69
CA LEU A 32 -18.31 -25.21 -0.90
C LEU A 32 -16.90 -24.95 -1.44
N PHE A 33 -16.10 -24.19 -0.70
CA PHE A 33 -14.66 -24.11 -0.91
C PHE A 33 -14.00 -25.20 -0.05
N SER A 34 -13.40 -26.20 -0.70
CA SER A 34 -12.53 -27.18 -0.06
C SER A 34 -11.09 -26.67 -0.12
N ASN A 35 -10.50 -26.37 1.03
CA ASN A 35 -9.08 -26.10 1.19
C ASN A 35 -8.39 -27.38 1.65
N SER A 36 -7.85 -28.17 0.72
CA SER A 36 -6.87 -29.21 1.06
C SER A 36 -5.48 -28.59 1.06
N ALA A 37 -5.03 -28.13 2.23
CA ALA A 37 -3.63 -27.85 2.48
C ALA A 37 -2.95 -29.16 2.86
N THR A 38 -2.33 -29.85 1.89
CA THR A 38 -1.38 -30.93 2.18
C THR A 38 -0.05 -30.28 2.51
N CYS A 39 0.31 -30.30 3.80
CA CYS A 39 1.67 -30.13 4.27
C CYS A 39 2.48 -31.36 3.83
N MET A 40 3.52 -31.16 3.02
CA MET A 40 4.61 -32.12 2.90
C MET A 40 5.84 -31.48 3.51
N ASN A 41 6.16 -31.88 4.73
CA ASN A 41 7.51 -31.81 5.26
C ASN A 41 8.05 -33.24 5.16
N ASP A 42 9.14 -33.41 4.43
CA ASP A 42 10.07 -34.52 4.63
C ASP A 42 11.46 -34.04 4.18
N GLU A 43 12.23 -33.55 5.15
CA GLU A 43 13.69 -33.49 5.05
C GLU A 43 14.22 -34.91 5.37
N LYS A 44 14.97 -35.51 4.44
CA LYS A 44 15.71 -36.75 4.70
C LYS A 44 17.15 -36.59 4.21
N THR A 45 18.07 -36.46 5.16
CA THR A 45 19.52 -36.63 5.00
C THR A 45 19.87 -38.06 5.45
N PRO A 46 20.86 -38.76 4.84
CA PRO A 46 20.94 -40.21 4.87
C PRO A 46 21.79 -40.74 6.02
N GLU A 47 21.37 -41.85 6.62
CA GLU A 47 22.23 -42.72 7.42
C GLU A 47 22.05 -44.18 6.98
N GLU A 48 23.19 -44.84 6.81
CA GLU A 48 23.40 -46.22 6.39
C GLU A 48 22.92 -47.20 7.49
N THR A 49 22.20 -48.25 7.11
CA THR A 49 22.20 -49.52 7.85
C THR A 49 21.98 -50.69 6.89
N GLU A 50 22.75 -51.74 7.15
CA GLU A 50 23.06 -52.86 6.28
C GLU A 50 21.94 -53.92 6.19
N LEU A 51 21.82 -54.47 4.97
CA LEU A 51 21.56 -55.87 4.59
C LEU A 51 20.71 -56.78 5.50
N LYS A 52 19.58 -57.24 4.96
CA LYS A 52 19.19 -58.66 4.98
C LYS A 52 18.35 -59.00 3.74
N VAL A 53 18.88 -59.93 2.97
CA VAL A 53 18.27 -60.63 1.83
C VAL A 53 17.39 -61.73 2.40
N ASP A 54 16.12 -61.79 2.01
CA ASP A 54 15.35 -63.03 1.95
C ASP A 54 14.36 -62.94 0.77
N GLU A 55 14.41 -64.00 -0.02
CA GLU A 55 13.81 -64.22 -1.32
C GLU A 55 12.45 -64.91 -1.17
N ALA A 56 11.38 -64.31 -1.68
CA ALA A 56 10.17 -65.02 -2.12
C ALA A 56 9.31 -64.12 -3.01
N ALA A 57 9.48 -64.30 -4.31
CA ALA A 57 8.66 -63.70 -5.34
C ALA A 57 7.23 -64.30 -5.38
N SER A 58 6.32 -63.54 -6.00
CA SER A 58 5.01 -63.95 -6.53
C SER A 58 3.79 -63.76 -5.63
N ALA A 59 3.25 -62.55 -5.63
CA ALA A 59 1.79 -62.33 -5.64
C ALA A 59 1.45 -61.01 -6.35
N SER A 60 1.06 -61.13 -7.61
CA SER A 60 0.14 -60.26 -8.37
C SER A 60 0.20 -58.74 -8.12
N ALA A 61 0.90 -58.05 -9.01
CA ALA A 61 0.64 -56.66 -9.34
C ALA A 61 -0.78 -56.54 -9.95
N GLU A 62 -1.72 -56.04 -9.16
CA GLU A 62 -2.97 -55.47 -9.65
C GLU A 62 -2.63 -54.26 -10.54
N PRO A 63 -3.23 -54.11 -11.74
CA PRO A 63 -3.09 -52.89 -12.50
C PRO A 63 -3.77 -51.77 -11.70
N GLU A 64 -3.01 -50.75 -11.30
CA GLU A 64 -3.56 -49.51 -10.78
C GLU A 64 -4.64 -49.05 -11.76
N ALA A 65 -5.90 -49.13 -11.34
CA ALA A 65 -7.02 -48.65 -12.13
C ALA A 65 -6.76 -47.19 -12.47
N GLU A 66 -6.45 -46.91 -13.74
CA GLU A 66 -6.21 -45.56 -14.25
C GLU A 66 -7.45 -44.71 -13.91
N ALA A 67 -7.34 -43.92 -12.83
CA ALA A 67 -8.42 -43.06 -12.38
C ALA A 67 -8.73 -42.10 -13.53
N GLU A 68 -9.94 -42.20 -14.09
CA GLU A 68 -10.36 -41.35 -15.21
C GLU A 68 -10.04 -39.88 -14.89
N PRO A 69 -9.44 -39.12 -15.82
CA PRO A 69 -9.05 -37.75 -15.55
C PRO A 69 -10.30 -36.96 -15.17
N ILE A 70 -10.30 -36.44 -13.94
CA ILE A 70 -11.38 -35.63 -13.39
C ILE A 70 -11.71 -34.53 -14.40
N LYS A 71 -12.91 -34.60 -14.99
CA LYS A 71 -13.34 -33.66 -16.04
C LYS A 71 -13.43 -32.26 -15.46
N LEU A 72 -12.39 -31.47 -15.67
CA LEU A 72 -12.30 -30.10 -15.17
C LEU A 72 -13.39 -29.24 -15.81
N SER A 73 -13.97 -28.34 -15.02
CA SER A 73 -14.94 -27.37 -15.55
C SER A 73 -14.32 -26.50 -16.66
N ARG A 74 -15.13 -26.03 -17.60
CA ARG A 74 -14.68 -25.14 -18.69
C ARG A 74 -13.90 -23.92 -18.18
N ARG A 75 -14.32 -23.34 -17.05
CA ARG A 75 -13.62 -22.21 -16.42
C ARG A 75 -12.25 -22.61 -15.90
N ARG A 76 -12.14 -23.76 -15.23
CA ARG A 76 -10.87 -24.28 -14.71
C ARG A 76 -9.90 -24.63 -15.82
N ARG A 77 -10.38 -25.22 -16.92
CA ARG A 77 -9.57 -25.45 -18.13
C ARG A 77 -9.00 -24.15 -18.71
N ARG A 78 -9.84 -23.12 -18.91
CA ARG A 78 -9.39 -21.80 -19.40
C ARG A 78 -8.40 -21.12 -18.47
N PHE A 79 -8.59 -21.27 -17.15
CA PHE A 79 -7.63 -20.80 -16.17
C PHE A 79 -6.28 -21.48 -16.34
N HIS A 80 -6.25 -22.82 -16.46
CA HIS A 80 -5.01 -23.56 -16.68
C HIS A 80 -4.33 -23.20 -18.01
N GLU A 81 -5.11 -23.04 -19.09
CA GLU A 81 -4.62 -22.53 -20.39
C GLU A 81 -3.97 -21.15 -20.23
N TRP A 82 -4.57 -20.24 -19.46
CA TRP A 82 -3.98 -18.91 -19.19
C TRP A 82 -2.72 -19.00 -18.32
N THR A 83 -2.73 -19.78 -17.23
CA THR A 83 -1.55 -19.93 -16.36
C THR A 83 -0.36 -20.57 -17.07
N ALA A 84 -0.61 -21.48 -18.01
CA ALA A 84 0.43 -22.09 -18.83
C ALA A 84 0.94 -21.15 -19.94
N GLY A 85 0.08 -20.29 -20.47
CA GLY A 85 0.42 -19.28 -21.48
C GLY A 85 0.83 -17.94 -20.86
N ALA A 86 0.01 -16.91 -21.06
CA ALA A 86 0.31 -15.52 -20.67
C ALA A 86 0.52 -15.31 -19.16
N GLY A 87 -0.08 -16.17 -18.33
CA GLY A 87 0.01 -16.14 -16.88
C GLY A 87 1.32 -16.68 -16.32
N ALA A 88 2.09 -17.45 -17.09
CA ALA A 88 3.30 -18.11 -16.62
C ALA A 88 4.35 -17.12 -16.09
N LYS A 89 4.41 -15.92 -16.69
CA LYS A 89 5.30 -14.83 -16.26
C LYS A 89 5.04 -14.32 -14.84
N PHE A 90 3.84 -14.56 -14.29
CA PHE A 90 3.46 -14.15 -12.93
C PHE A 90 3.62 -15.27 -11.91
N SER A 91 4.03 -16.48 -12.33
CA SER A 91 4.26 -17.58 -11.40
C SER A 91 5.42 -17.30 -10.45
N ARG A 92 6.40 -16.50 -10.90
CA ARG A 92 7.54 -16.05 -10.09
C ARG A 92 7.65 -14.53 -10.16
N PRO A 93 8.02 -13.85 -9.06
CA PRO A 93 8.22 -12.41 -9.08
C PRO A 93 9.40 -12.05 -9.98
N SER A 94 9.29 -10.92 -10.69
CA SER A 94 10.44 -10.32 -11.37
C SER A 94 11.36 -9.68 -10.34
N LYS A 95 12.66 -9.86 -10.52
CA LYS A 95 13.67 -9.29 -9.64
C LYS A 95 13.89 -7.81 -9.97
N GLY A 96 13.95 -6.97 -8.95
CA GLY A 96 14.29 -5.54 -9.07
C GLY A 96 13.26 -4.66 -9.77
N THR A 97 12.11 -5.21 -10.15
CA THR A 97 11.03 -4.51 -10.86
C THR A 97 9.67 -5.07 -10.45
N THR A 98 8.62 -4.25 -10.55
CA THR A 98 7.26 -4.67 -10.22
C THR A 98 6.64 -5.48 -11.36
N ASN A 99 6.25 -6.73 -11.08
CA ASN A 99 5.62 -7.62 -12.06
C ASN A 99 4.11 -7.39 -12.16
N TYR A 100 3.69 -6.21 -12.63
CA TYR A 100 2.27 -5.89 -12.80
C TYR A 100 1.66 -6.55 -14.04
N LEU A 101 0.33 -6.70 -14.04
CA LEU A 101 -0.39 -7.33 -15.16
C LEU A 101 -0.18 -6.56 -16.48
N GLY A 102 -0.08 -5.22 -16.38
CA GLY A 102 0.28 -4.31 -17.47
C GLY A 102 1.25 -3.22 -16.97
N SER A 103 1.18 -2.01 -17.54
CA SER A 103 2.01 -0.86 -17.09
C SER A 103 1.67 -0.37 -15.68
N THR A 104 0.43 -0.62 -15.24
CA THR A 104 -0.08 -0.30 -13.90
C THR A 104 -0.54 -1.59 -13.22
N PRO A 105 -0.57 -1.63 -11.87
CA PRO A 105 -1.03 -2.81 -11.14
C PRO A 105 -2.47 -3.19 -11.49
N PHE A 106 -3.32 -2.20 -11.75
CA PHE A 106 -4.70 -2.39 -12.16
C PHE A 106 -4.88 -1.87 -13.59
N PRO A 107 -5.16 -2.74 -14.58
CA PRO A 107 -5.31 -2.32 -15.97
C PRO A 107 -6.53 -1.39 -16.16
N ASN A 108 -7.56 -1.56 -15.34
CA ASN A 108 -8.78 -0.74 -15.40
C ASN A 108 -8.64 0.61 -14.67
N ASN A 109 -7.53 0.86 -13.95
CA ASN A 109 -7.29 2.11 -13.26
C ASN A 109 -5.88 2.64 -13.59
N PRO A 110 -5.74 3.45 -14.66
CA PRO A 110 -4.44 3.99 -15.08
C PRO A 110 -3.92 5.13 -14.18
N LEU A 111 -4.78 5.71 -13.33
CA LEU A 111 -4.42 6.79 -12.40
C LEU A 111 -3.63 6.26 -11.20
N PHE A 112 -3.87 5.01 -10.80
CA PHE A 112 -3.13 4.41 -9.69
C PHE A 112 -1.76 3.90 -10.16
N ARG A 113 -0.74 4.71 -9.90
CA ARG A 113 0.67 4.42 -10.21
C ARG A 113 1.48 4.43 -8.91
N PRO A 114 1.65 3.28 -8.25
CA PRO A 114 2.39 3.22 -7.00
C PRO A 114 3.85 3.63 -7.25
N ARG A 115 4.38 4.49 -6.37
CA ARG A 115 5.79 4.84 -6.35
C ARG A 115 6.58 3.74 -5.64
N PRO A 116 7.81 3.42 -6.06
CA PRO A 116 8.65 2.47 -5.33
C PRO A 116 8.92 2.99 -3.91
N PRO A 117 8.93 2.11 -2.88
CA PRO A 117 9.27 2.50 -1.53
C PRO A 117 10.77 2.79 -1.40
N LEU A 118 11.17 3.40 -0.28
CA LEU A 118 12.58 3.66 0.02
C LEU A 118 13.28 2.39 0.49
N SER A 119 14.48 2.14 0.00
CA SER A 119 15.32 1.04 0.48
C SER A 119 15.69 1.21 1.95
N ASP A 120 15.90 0.10 2.64
CA ASP A 120 16.32 0.08 4.05
C ASP A 120 17.65 0.81 4.24
N GLU A 121 18.59 0.64 3.29
CA GLU A 121 19.85 1.38 3.28
C GLU A 121 19.65 2.89 3.22
N SER A 122 18.70 3.37 2.42
CA SER A 122 18.41 4.81 2.32
C SER A 122 17.79 5.33 3.60
N ARG A 123 16.88 4.54 4.20
CA ARG A 123 16.27 4.85 5.51
C ARG A 123 17.33 4.89 6.62
N GLN A 124 18.27 3.96 6.61
CA GLN A 124 19.40 3.93 7.55
C GLN A 124 20.30 5.15 7.38
N LYS A 125 20.66 5.53 6.15
CA LYS A 125 21.45 6.75 5.86
C LYS A 125 20.79 8.02 6.41
N ILE A 126 19.47 8.13 6.31
CA ILE A 126 18.72 9.27 6.88
C ILE A 126 18.83 9.27 8.40
N TYR A 127 18.64 8.10 9.02
CA TYR A 127 18.72 7.94 10.47
C TYR A 127 20.13 8.21 11.01
N ASP A 128 21.16 7.67 10.37
CA ASP A 128 22.56 7.86 10.75
C ASP A 128 22.97 9.34 10.60
N ALA A 129 22.51 10.03 9.55
CA ALA A 129 22.76 11.45 9.37
C ALA A 129 22.15 12.30 10.49
N TYR A 130 20.97 11.92 10.98
CA TYR A 130 20.33 12.57 12.13
C TYR A 130 21.05 12.23 13.45
N LYS A 131 21.43 10.97 13.65
CA LYS A 131 22.16 10.50 14.85
C LYS A 131 23.55 11.14 14.97
N ALA A 132 24.23 11.37 13.86
CA ALA A 132 25.54 12.03 13.84
C ALA A 132 25.44 13.52 14.25
N ASN A 133 24.37 14.22 13.86
CA ASN A 133 24.17 15.63 14.16
C ASN A 133 22.69 15.90 14.49
N PRO A 134 22.29 15.81 15.77
CA PRO A 134 20.90 16.04 16.17
C PRO A 134 20.43 17.49 15.97
N GLU A 135 21.36 18.43 15.75
CA GLU A 135 21.07 19.83 15.43
C GLU A 135 20.48 20.02 14.02
N ILE A 136 20.64 19.03 13.12
CA ILE A 136 20.09 19.11 11.78
C ILE A 136 18.56 19.03 11.84
N SER A 137 17.89 20.08 11.38
CA SER A 137 16.43 20.11 11.28
C SER A 137 15.91 19.04 10.30
N VAL A 138 14.75 18.46 10.61
CA VAL A 138 14.03 17.53 9.73
C VAL A 138 13.84 18.11 8.34
N ARG A 139 13.64 19.44 8.23
CA ARG A 139 13.54 20.12 6.94
C ARG A 139 14.82 20.07 6.13
N GLN A 140 15.97 20.20 6.77
CA GLN A 140 17.27 20.09 6.08
C GLN A 140 17.47 18.67 5.57
N LEU A 141 17.13 17.64 6.37
CA LEU A 141 17.16 16.25 5.93
C LEU A 141 16.18 15.99 4.77
N ALA A 142 14.93 16.44 4.90
CA ALA A 142 13.91 16.32 3.87
C ALA A 142 14.34 16.98 2.55
N SER A 143 14.94 18.17 2.62
CA SER A 143 15.48 18.88 1.46
C SER A 143 16.68 18.17 0.83
N LYS A 144 17.56 17.57 1.64
CA LYS A 144 18.74 16.82 1.18
C LYS A 144 18.37 15.51 0.47
N PHE A 145 17.35 14.81 0.97
CA PHE A 145 16.93 13.50 0.45
C PHE A 145 15.71 13.57 -0.49
N TYR A 146 15.17 14.77 -0.75
CA TYR A 146 13.99 15.02 -1.59
C TYR A 146 12.73 14.25 -1.15
N LEU A 147 12.48 14.23 0.16
CA LEU A 147 11.34 13.57 0.79
C LEU A 147 10.42 14.57 1.48
N SER A 148 9.16 14.19 1.68
CA SER A 148 8.24 14.95 2.53
C SER A 148 8.66 14.94 4.00
N LEU A 149 8.34 16.02 4.74
CA LEU A 149 8.67 16.16 6.17
C LEU A 149 8.11 15.00 7.00
N LYS A 150 6.82 14.67 6.78
CA LYS A 150 6.12 13.56 7.46
C LYS A 150 6.79 12.21 7.23
N ARG A 151 7.32 11.99 6.02
CA ARG A 151 8.00 10.74 5.69
C ARG A 151 9.33 10.62 6.41
N VAL A 152 10.12 11.69 6.46
CA VAL A 152 11.39 11.70 7.22
C VAL A 152 11.12 11.46 8.70
N GLU A 153 10.13 12.14 9.27
CA GLU A 153 9.72 11.93 10.66
C GLU A 153 9.32 10.47 10.93
N ALA A 154 8.52 9.86 10.05
CA ALA A 154 8.14 8.46 10.17
C ALA A 154 9.35 7.52 10.08
N ILE A 155 10.32 7.79 9.21
CA ILE A 155 11.57 7.00 9.10
C ILE A 155 12.34 7.06 10.41
N LEU A 156 12.52 8.25 11.00
CA LEU A 156 13.23 8.41 12.27
C LEU A 156 12.54 7.63 13.40
N LYS A 157 11.21 7.72 13.50
CA LYS A 157 10.41 6.98 14.49
C LYS A 157 10.53 5.47 14.32
N LEU A 158 10.38 4.96 13.09
CA LEU A 158 10.44 3.53 12.82
C LEU A 158 11.84 2.95 13.04
N LYS A 159 12.90 3.70 12.74
CA LYS A 159 14.28 3.26 12.98
C LYS A 159 14.67 3.28 14.46
N ALA A 160 14.20 4.26 15.24
CA ALA A 160 14.36 4.21 16.70
C ALA A 160 13.63 3.01 17.30
N ALA A 161 12.38 2.75 16.87
CA ALA A 161 11.64 1.56 17.31
C ALA A 161 12.35 0.25 16.91
N GLU A 162 12.98 0.21 15.73
CA GLU A 162 13.82 -0.93 15.31
C GLU A 162 15.01 -1.16 16.27
N GLU A 163 15.72 -0.10 16.67
CA GLU A 163 16.80 -0.18 17.66
C GLU A 163 16.29 -0.64 19.03
N GLU A 164 15.14 -0.15 19.49
CA GLU A 164 14.50 -0.59 20.74
C GLU A 164 14.10 -2.07 20.70
N MET A 165 13.53 -2.53 19.57
CA MET A 165 13.20 -3.95 19.39
C MET A 165 14.44 -4.83 19.44
N MET A 166 15.55 -4.40 18.82
CA MET A 166 16.82 -5.11 18.92
C MET A 166 17.36 -5.14 20.35
N ALA A 167 17.26 -4.01 21.09
CA ALA A 167 17.63 -3.94 22.50
C ALA A 167 16.80 -4.88 23.38
N ASN A 168 15.52 -5.05 23.05
CA ASN A 168 14.61 -6.01 23.70
C ASN A 168 14.85 -7.47 23.28
N GLY A 169 15.86 -7.75 22.43
CA GLY A 169 16.24 -9.10 22.02
C GLY A 169 15.43 -9.68 20.85
N PHE A 170 14.63 -8.87 20.14
CA PHE A 170 13.90 -9.35 18.96
C PHE A 170 14.83 -9.50 17.75
N VAL A 171 14.72 -10.64 17.05
CA VAL A 171 15.48 -10.90 15.81
C VAL A 171 14.73 -10.36 14.60
N LEU A 172 15.31 -9.38 13.92
CA LEU A 172 14.72 -8.74 12.75
C LEU A 172 14.76 -9.63 11.50
N GLN A 173 13.65 -9.68 10.76
CA GLN A 173 13.51 -10.45 9.51
C GLN A 173 14.12 -9.73 8.30
N LYS A 174 15.44 -9.53 8.29
CA LYS A 174 16.16 -8.79 7.23
C LYS A 174 16.04 -9.43 5.84
N LYS A 175 16.03 -10.77 5.76
CA LYS A 175 15.89 -11.50 4.49
C LYS A 175 14.54 -11.24 3.82
N PHE A 176 13.47 -11.22 4.62
CA PHE A 176 12.13 -10.93 4.13
C PHE A 176 12.03 -9.49 3.64
N ALA A 177 12.55 -8.52 4.42
CA ALA A 177 12.59 -7.13 4.02
C ALA A 177 13.34 -6.93 2.69
N LYS A 178 14.52 -7.53 2.54
CA LYS A 178 15.30 -7.48 1.29
C LYS A 178 14.54 -8.07 0.10
N GLY A 179 13.85 -9.20 0.30
CA GLY A 179 12.99 -9.80 -0.72
C GLY A 179 11.89 -8.82 -1.14
N MET A 180 11.19 -8.21 -0.18
CA MET A 180 10.14 -7.24 -0.48
C MET A 180 10.65 -6.01 -1.26
N GLU A 181 11.85 -5.52 -0.94
CA GLU A 181 12.47 -4.41 -1.68
C GLU A 181 12.78 -4.77 -3.13
N GLU A 182 13.24 -6.02 -3.36
CA GLU A 182 13.48 -6.56 -4.70
C GLU A 182 12.18 -6.68 -5.50
N LEU A 183 11.08 -7.14 -4.88
CA LEU A 183 9.76 -7.23 -5.51
C LEU A 183 9.18 -5.86 -5.87
N MET A 184 9.45 -4.85 -5.06
CA MET A 184 8.91 -3.50 -5.22
C MET A 184 9.80 -2.58 -6.07
N GLY A 185 11.00 -3.05 -6.45
CA GLY A 185 11.93 -2.31 -7.31
C GLY A 185 12.54 -1.07 -6.67
N CYS A 186 12.82 -1.10 -5.36
CA CYS A 186 13.38 0.05 -4.62
C CYS A 186 14.71 0.57 -5.20
N GLU A 187 15.53 -0.31 -5.78
CA GLU A 187 16.85 0.03 -6.34
C GLU A 187 16.80 0.55 -7.79
N SER A 188 15.61 0.57 -8.41
CA SER A 188 15.47 1.02 -9.79
C SER A 188 15.79 2.51 -9.90
N LYS A 189 16.83 2.84 -10.66
CA LYS A 189 17.33 4.21 -10.87
C LYS A 189 16.40 5.10 -11.73
N VAL A 190 15.23 4.59 -12.11
CA VAL A 190 14.36 5.14 -13.15
C VAL A 190 13.50 6.28 -12.60
N ILE A 191 14.15 7.29 -12.02
CA ILE A 191 13.57 8.55 -11.53
C ILE A 191 13.07 8.43 -10.07
N THR A 192 13.92 8.82 -9.13
CA THR A 192 13.49 9.30 -7.82
C THR A 192 12.64 10.55 -8.05
N VAL A 193 11.33 10.35 -8.23
CA VAL A 193 10.36 11.45 -8.34
C VAL A 193 10.43 12.23 -7.02
N GLN A 194 10.96 13.44 -7.08
CA GLN A 194 11.10 14.31 -5.92
C GLN A 194 9.73 14.60 -5.32
N GLU A 195 9.64 14.47 -4.00
CA GLU A 195 8.41 14.78 -3.27
C GLU A 195 8.43 16.23 -2.82
N PRO A 196 7.28 16.92 -2.85
CA PRO A 196 7.18 18.19 -2.17
C PRO A 196 7.41 18.00 -0.67
N LEU A 197 8.02 18.99 -0.02
CA LEU A 197 8.23 18.97 1.43
C LEU A 197 6.90 18.83 2.20
N VAL A 198 5.85 19.47 1.67
CA VAL A 198 4.48 19.45 2.21
C VAL A 198 3.48 19.41 1.07
N ASP A 199 2.48 18.53 1.17
CA ASP A 199 1.34 18.50 0.26
C ASP A 199 0.29 19.53 0.68
N ILE A 200 0.00 20.49 -0.20
CA ILE A 200 -0.95 21.58 0.07
C ILE A 200 -2.06 21.53 -0.96
N PHE A 201 -3.28 21.37 -0.46
CA PHE A 201 -4.49 21.43 -1.27
C PHE A 201 -5.32 22.63 -0.81
N PRO A 202 -5.12 23.83 -1.39
CA PRO A 202 -5.93 24.97 -1.03
C PRO A 202 -7.37 24.77 -1.49
N SER A 203 -8.35 25.15 -0.67
CA SER A 203 -9.75 25.16 -1.09
C SER A 203 -9.92 26.14 -2.26
N VAL A 204 -10.31 25.66 -3.44
CA VAL A 204 -10.56 26.49 -4.62
C VAL A 204 -12.04 26.85 -4.70
N ASN A 205 -12.35 28.15 -4.82
CA ASN A 205 -13.71 28.64 -5.03
C ASN A 205 -14.03 28.64 -6.53
N LYS A 206 -15.25 29.08 -6.89
CA LYS A 206 -15.65 29.32 -8.28
C LYS A 206 -14.63 30.23 -9.00
N PRO A 207 -14.37 29.99 -10.29
CA PRO A 207 -13.46 30.84 -11.06
C PRO A 207 -13.96 32.30 -11.07
N LYS A 208 -13.04 33.25 -10.87
CA LYS A 208 -13.31 34.69 -10.88
C LYS A 208 -12.49 35.32 -11.99
N PHE A 209 -13.14 36.15 -12.81
CA PHE A 209 -12.50 36.89 -13.89
C PHE A 209 -12.53 38.38 -13.54
N GLN A 210 -11.40 39.06 -13.68
CA GLN A 210 -11.26 40.49 -13.42
C GLN A 210 -10.79 41.19 -14.70
N ARG A 211 -11.38 42.35 -14.99
CA ARG A 211 -10.91 43.23 -16.07
C ARG A 211 -9.72 44.03 -15.56
N MET A 212 -8.66 44.04 -16.34
CA MET A 212 -7.40 44.72 -16.06
C MET A 212 -7.01 45.53 -17.30
N GLU A 213 -6.25 46.60 -17.12
CA GLU A 213 -5.65 47.33 -18.24
C GLU A 213 -4.64 46.46 -18.98
N GLU A 214 -4.50 46.66 -20.30
CA GLU A 214 -3.69 45.78 -21.16
C GLU A 214 -2.21 45.71 -20.76
N ASN A 215 -1.69 46.80 -20.19
CA ASN A 215 -0.29 46.90 -19.75
C ASN A 215 -0.10 46.60 -18.25
N ALA A 216 -1.16 46.22 -17.53
CA ALA A 216 -1.07 45.94 -16.10
C ALA A 216 -0.47 44.54 -15.84
N THR A 217 0.50 44.46 -14.91
CA THR A 217 1.10 43.19 -14.52
C THR A 217 0.29 42.56 -13.38
N PHE A 218 -0.28 41.39 -13.63
CA PHE A 218 -1.03 40.64 -12.62
C PHE A 218 -0.15 39.59 -11.94
N THR A 219 0.08 39.73 -10.64
CA THR A 219 0.93 38.81 -9.86
C THR A 219 0.10 37.81 -9.03
N PRO A 220 0.67 36.67 -8.59
CA PRO A 220 -0.05 35.72 -7.72
C PRO A 220 -0.51 36.33 -6.39
N LYS A 221 0.14 37.39 -5.91
CA LYS A 221 -0.26 38.12 -4.70
C LYS A 221 -1.54 38.92 -4.94
N ASP A 222 -1.59 39.67 -6.04
CA ASP A 222 -2.80 40.38 -6.49
C ASP A 222 -3.96 39.41 -6.70
N ALA A 223 -3.69 38.25 -7.32
CA ALA A 223 -4.68 37.18 -7.44
C ALA A 223 -5.22 36.69 -6.10
N ALA A 224 -4.37 36.59 -5.07
CA ALA A 224 -4.77 36.19 -3.74
C ALA A 224 -5.66 37.26 -3.09
N ASP A 225 -5.32 38.54 -3.23
CA ASP A 225 -6.10 39.68 -2.74
C ASP A 225 -7.49 39.71 -3.38
N VAL A 226 -7.56 39.53 -4.71
CA VAL A 226 -8.81 39.48 -5.47
C VAL A 226 -9.71 38.32 -5.04
N LEU A 227 -9.11 37.20 -4.64
CA LEU A 227 -9.82 36.02 -4.13
C LEU A 227 -10.09 36.10 -2.62
N ASN A 228 -9.63 37.16 -1.93
CA ASN A 228 -9.64 37.32 -0.47
C ASN A 228 -8.98 36.13 0.25
N ARG A 229 -7.77 35.76 -0.19
CA ARG A 229 -7.01 34.61 0.29
C ARG A 229 -5.58 34.99 0.61
N LYS A 230 -4.90 34.12 1.36
CA LYS A 230 -3.44 34.21 1.53
C LYS A 230 -2.74 33.76 0.25
N PRO A 231 -1.61 34.39 -0.12
CA PRO A 231 -0.81 33.95 -1.26
C PRO A 231 -0.26 32.53 -1.00
N TYR A 232 -0.11 31.75 -2.07
CA TYR A 232 0.30 30.35 -1.99
C TYR A 232 1.64 30.15 -1.27
N ASP A 233 2.62 31.02 -1.53
CA ASP A 233 3.94 30.95 -0.89
C ASP A 233 3.89 31.05 0.64
N GLU A 234 2.98 31.86 1.19
CA GLU A 234 2.78 31.97 2.63
C GLU A 234 2.13 30.73 3.21
N LEU A 235 1.19 30.11 2.47
CA LEU A 235 0.59 28.84 2.87
C LEU A 235 1.67 27.74 2.95
N VAL A 236 2.59 27.71 2.00
CA VAL A 236 3.73 26.77 2.00
C VAL A 236 4.62 26.99 3.22
N LYS A 237 5.07 28.22 3.45
CA LYS A 237 5.92 28.55 4.59
C LYS A 237 5.25 28.19 5.92
N ARG A 238 3.99 28.57 6.08
CA ARG A 238 3.19 28.27 7.26
C ARG A 238 3.07 26.76 7.47
N ALA A 239 2.72 26.00 6.43
CA ALA A 239 2.56 24.56 6.55
C ALA A 239 3.90 23.86 6.90
N ILE A 240 5.02 24.32 6.34
CA ILE A 240 6.36 23.84 6.72
C ILE A 240 6.63 24.11 8.20
N SER A 241 6.42 25.35 8.67
CA SER A 241 6.66 25.71 10.08
C SER A 241 5.73 24.97 11.04
N GLU A 242 4.47 24.72 10.66
CA GLU A 242 3.53 23.94 11.46
C GLU A 242 3.96 22.47 11.57
N GLU A 243 4.46 21.86 10.50
CA GLU A 243 4.99 20.49 10.55
C GLU A 243 6.30 20.40 11.34
N GLU A 244 7.21 21.38 11.19
CA GLU A 244 8.42 21.49 12.01
C GLU A 244 8.10 21.63 13.50
N ALA A 245 7.10 22.44 13.86
CA ALA A 245 6.69 22.64 15.25
C ALA A 245 6.02 21.39 15.87
N LYS A 246 5.34 20.57 15.07
CA LYS A 246 4.74 19.31 15.52
C LYS A 246 5.79 18.22 15.77
N PHE A 247 6.96 18.34 15.14
CA PHE A 247 8.01 17.35 15.27
C PHE A 247 8.58 17.35 16.69
N ASN A 248 8.28 16.29 17.43
CA ASN A 248 8.88 16.01 18.74
C ASN A 248 9.43 14.59 18.70
N PHE A 249 10.72 14.48 18.39
CA PHE A 249 11.43 13.21 18.37
C PHE A 249 12.58 13.28 19.36
N LYS A 250 12.60 12.32 20.29
CA LYS A 250 13.70 12.13 21.23
C LYS A 250 14.44 10.87 20.80
N LEU A 251 15.75 10.98 20.61
CA LEU A 251 16.58 9.81 20.41
C LEU A 251 16.50 8.92 21.66
N PRO A 252 16.40 7.60 21.52
CA PRO A 252 16.46 6.71 22.66
C PRO A 252 17.83 6.89 23.32
N SER A 253 17.85 7.45 24.53
CA SER A 253 19.08 7.58 25.31
C SER A 253 19.54 6.18 25.71
N THR A 254 20.79 5.84 25.38
CA THR A 254 21.44 4.55 25.70
C THR A 254 21.59 4.25 27.20
N THR A 255 20.98 5.04 28.09
CA THR A 255 21.13 4.90 29.53
C THR A 255 19.75 4.95 30.16
N GLU A 256 19.17 3.78 30.38
CA GLU A 256 18.42 3.38 31.58
C GLU A 256 17.94 1.94 31.35
N SER A 257 18.85 1.00 31.61
CA SER A 257 18.46 -0.38 31.91
C SER A 257 17.64 -0.37 33.20
N THR A 258 16.35 -0.08 33.08
CA THR A 258 15.38 -0.41 34.12
C THR A 258 15.29 -1.94 34.17
N PRO A 259 15.47 -2.57 35.35
CA PRO A 259 15.38 -4.02 35.44
C PRO A 259 13.96 -4.45 35.08
N ILE A 260 13.86 -5.40 34.16
CA ILE A 260 12.63 -6.05 33.74
C ILE A 260 12.01 -6.68 34.99
N VAL A 261 11.01 -6.01 35.55
CA VAL A 261 10.02 -6.67 36.42
C VAL A 261 9.11 -7.44 35.48
N GLU A 262 9.25 -8.77 35.50
CA GLU A 262 8.36 -9.71 34.82
C GLU A 262 6.91 -9.50 35.29
N SER A 263 6.19 -8.58 34.63
CA SER A 263 4.74 -8.56 34.70
C SER A 263 4.23 -9.52 33.63
N SER A 264 3.52 -10.56 34.07
CA SER A 264 2.93 -11.61 33.26
C SER A 264 1.89 -11.04 32.29
N ALA A 265 2.35 -10.61 31.12
CA ALA A 265 1.48 -10.17 30.05
C ALA A 265 0.63 -11.35 29.55
N LYS A 266 -0.68 -11.27 29.83
CA LYS A 266 -1.69 -12.21 29.33
C LYS A 266 -1.58 -12.25 27.80
N ARG A 267 -1.17 -13.40 27.25
CA ARG A 267 -1.24 -13.68 25.81
C ARG A 267 -2.70 -13.60 25.37
N SER A 268 -3.10 -12.48 24.75
CA SER A 268 -4.39 -12.42 24.05
C SER A 268 -4.29 -13.31 22.81
N LYS A 269 -4.93 -14.48 22.87
CA LYS A 269 -5.20 -15.28 21.68
C LYS A 269 -6.21 -14.50 20.85
N PHE A 270 -5.78 -13.91 19.75
CA PHE A 270 -6.70 -13.37 18.75
C PHE A 270 -7.48 -14.53 18.14
N LEU A 271 -8.76 -14.63 18.51
CA LEU A 271 -9.71 -15.53 17.88
C LEU A 271 -10.41 -14.75 16.77
N ILE A 272 -10.20 -15.13 15.52
CA ILE A 272 -10.94 -14.56 14.39
C ILE A 272 -12.32 -15.24 14.39
N VAL A 273 -13.35 -14.48 14.76
CA VAL A 273 -14.76 -14.92 14.67
C VAL A 273 -15.33 -14.30 13.39
N ASP A 274 -15.71 -15.15 12.44
CA ASP A 274 -16.42 -14.73 11.22
C ASP A 274 -17.87 -14.36 11.59
N THR A 275 -18.28 -13.13 11.26
CA THR A 275 -19.60 -12.57 11.59
C THR A 275 -20.49 -12.44 10.35
N SER A 276 -20.26 -13.25 9.32
CA SER A 276 -21.15 -13.32 8.16
C SER A 276 -22.52 -13.90 8.55
N SER A 277 -23.53 -13.03 8.57
CA SER A 277 -24.97 -13.36 8.58
C SER A 277 -25.50 -13.51 7.15
#